data_AF-A0A417CIW6-F1
#
_entry.id   AF-A0A417CIW6-F1
#
_cell.length_a   1.000
_cell.length_b   1.000
_cell.length_c   1.000
_cell.angle_alpha   90.00
_cell.angle_beta   90.00
_cell.angle_gamma   90.00
#
_symmetry.space_group_name_H-M   'P 1'
#
loop_
_entity.id
_entity.type
_entity.pdbx_description
1 polymer ?
#
loop_
_entity_poly.entity_id
_entity_poly.type
_entity_poly.pdbx_seq_one_letter_code
_entity_poly.pdbx_strand_id
1 'polypeptide(L)'
;MYDELYEGDCQRNQPPRPPRPRKVGDIFLYQVRPGDNVFRIARMFNSTVDFIRCMNNLNNQMMIFPGQNLLVPVINQQVMPRSEQESYELYF
;
A
#
# COMPACT_ATOMS: atom_id res chain seq x y z
N MET A 1 35.72 13.94 27.71
CA MET A 1 35.72 14.08 26.25
C MET A 1 35.43 12.70 25.69
N TYR A 2 34.14 12.40 25.48
CA TYR A 2 33.72 11.27 24.66
C TYR A 2 33.37 11.91 23.32
N ASP A 3 34.21 11.64 22.34
CA ASP A 3 34.09 12.23 21.01
C ASP A 3 32.82 11.73 20.33
N GLU A 4 32.05 12.72 19.90
CA GLU A 4 31.40 12.78 18.60
C GLU A 4 30.45 11.63 18.19
N LEU A 5 29.17 12.00 18.23
CA LEU A 5 28.19 11.71 17.17
C LEU A 5 27.79 10.23 17.03
N TYR A 6 26.76 9.87 17.80
CA TYR A 6 25.69 9.02 17.27
C TYR A 6 25.13 9.68 16.00
N GLU A 7 25.76 9.44 14.86
CA GLU A 7 25.18 9.73 13.55
C GLU A 7 23.98 8.80 13.37
N GLY A 8 22.82 9.28 13.81
CA GLY A 8 21.54 8.65 13.57
C GLY A 8 21.21 8.69 12.09
N ASP A 9 21.63 7.66 11.37
CA ASP A 9 21.14 7.32 10.05
C ASP A 9 19.65 6.92 10.15
N CYS A 10 18.76 7.90 10.33
CA CYS A 10 17.34 7.78 10.04
C CYS A 10 17.15 7.78 8.52
N GLN A 11 17.80 6.82 7.84
CA GLN A 11 17.73 6.63 6.40
C GLN A 11 16.27 6.36 6.01
N ARG A 12 15.61 7.47 5.67
CA ARG A 12 14.34 7.62 4.96
C ARG A 12 13.73 6.30 4.51
N ASN A 13 12.84 5.78 5.35
CA ASN A 13 11.73 4.92 4.94
C ASN A 13 10.73 5.69 4.04
N GLN A 14 11.18 6.43 3.02
CA GLN A 14 10.31 7.09 2.05
C GLN A 14 9.66 6.03 1.17
N PRO A 15 8.32 5.86 1.21
CA PRO A 15 7.64 4.85 0.41
C PRO A 15 8.10 4.98 -1.04
N PRO A 16 8.31 3.87 -1.77
CA PRO A 16 8.72 3.97 -3.16
C PRO A 16 7.72 4.89 -3.85
N ARG A 17 8.18 5.97 -4.50
CA ARG A 17 7.27 6.89 -5.19
C ARG A 17 6.32 6.03 -6.02
N PRO A 18 4.99 6.23 -5.92
CA PRO A 18 4.07 5.38 -6.63
C PRO A 18 4.50 5.41 -8.10
N PRO A 19 4.71 4.25 -8.73
CA PRO A 19 5.00 4.21 -10.14
C PRO A 19 3.87 4.97 -10.82
N ARG A 20 4.21 5.91 -11.70
CA ARG A 20 3.19 6.61 -12.48
C ARG A 20 2.40 5.50 -13.19
N PRO A 21 1.09 5.35 -12.93
CA PRO A 21 0.32 4.28 -13.53
C PRO A 21 0.40 4.47 -15.04
N ARG A 22 1.07 3.55 -15.74
CA ARG A 22 1.32 3.67 -17.17
C ARG A 22 0.12 3.18 -17.94
N LYS A 23 -0.52 2.10 -17.45
CA LYS A 23 -1.74 1.52 -18.01
C LYS A 23 -2.62 0.88 -16.92
N VAL A 24 -3.92 0.88 -17.15
CA VAL A 24 -4.88 0.12 -16.35
C VAL A 24 -4.62 -1.36 -16.58
N GLY A 25 -4.55 -2.15 -15.50
CA GLY A 25 -4.21 -3.57 -15.54
C GLY A 25 -2.73 -3.89 -15.24
N ASP A 26 -1.89 -2.87 -15.02
CA ASP A 26 -0.53 -3.08 -14.54
C ASP A 26 -0.55 -3.64 -13.10
N ILE A 27 0.24 -4.67 -12.82
CA ILE A 27 0.38 -5.26 -11.48
C ILE A 27 1.75 -4.86 -10.91
N PHE A 28 1.76 -4.27 -9.73
CA PHE A 28 2.98 -3.87 -9.03
C PHE A 28 3.27 -4.77 -7.84
N LEU A 29 4.55 -5.11 -7.65
CA LEU A 29 5.02 -5.75 -6.45
C LEU A 29 5.43 -4.68 -5.44
N TYR A 30 4.69 -4.57 -4.33
CA TYR A 30 4.93 -3.61 -3.26
C TYR A 30 5.43 -4.31 -2.01
N GLN A 31 6.56 -3.87 -1.46
CA GLN A 31 7.03 -4.34 -0.16
C GLN A 31 6.46 -3.46 0.96
N VAL A 32 5.66 -4.08 1.83
CA VAL A 32 5.01 -3.45 2.98
C VAL A 32 6.04 -2.88 3.94
N ARG A 33 5.82 -1.66 4.41
CA ARG A 33 6.69 -1.00 5.38
C ARG A 33 6.03 -0.91 6.76
N PRO A 34 6.81 -0.70 7.82
CA PRO A 34 6.25 -0.42 9.14
C PRO A 34 5.28 0.77 9.09
N GLY A 35 4.04 0.54 9.53
CA GLY A 35 2.98 1.57 9.54
C GLY A 35 2.20 1.73 8.23
N ASP A 36 2.45 0.90 7.22
CA ASP A 36 1.57 0.79 6.06
C ASP A 36 0.30 0.01 6.41
N ASN A 37 -0.78 0.35 5.72
CA ASN A 37 -2.02 -0.43 5.73
C ASN A 37 -2.48 -0.66 4.28
N VAL A 38 -3.30 -1.69 4.07
CA VAL A 38 -3.79 -2.06 2.74
C VAL A 38 -4.53 -0.90 2.07
N PHE A 39 -5.24 -0.09 2.86
CA PHE A 39 -5.98 1.08 2.37
C PHE A 39 -5.08 2.15 1.74
N ARG A 40 -4.02 2.58 2.44
CA ARG A 40 -3.06 3.58 1.94
C ARG A 40 -2.35 3.07 0.70
N ILE A 41 -2.01 1.79 0.67
CA ILE A 41 -1.42 1.14 -0.50
C ILE A 41 -2.42 1.16 -1.65
N ALA A 42 -3.67 0.75 -1.45
CA ALA A 42 -4.70 0.78 -2.49
C ALA A 42 -4.84 2.18 -3.10
N ARG A 43 -5.01 3.20 -2.26
CA ARG A 43 -5.14 4.60 -2.69
C ARG A 43 -3.91 5.10 -3.45
N MET A 44 -2.72 4.70 -3.02
CA MET A 44 -1.46 5.08 -3.65
C MET A 44 -1.33 4.55 -5.09
N PHE A 45 -1.92 3.39 -5.37
CA PHE A 45 -1.88 2.74 -6.68
C PHE A 45 -3.21 2.85 -7.46
N ASN A 46 -4.16 3.70 -7.01
CA ASN A 46 -5.52 3.75 -7.54
C ASN A 46 -6.22 2.37 -7.58
N SER A 47 -5.83 1.45 -6.69
CA SER A 47 -6.42 0.12 -6.56
C SER A 47 -7.57 0.11 -5.55
N THR A 48 -8.18 -1.06 -5.33
CA THR A 48 -9.12 -1.30 -4.22
C THR A 48 -8.57 -2.34 -3.26
N VAL A 49 -9.01 -2.23 -2.01
CA VAL A 49 -8.64 -3.14 -0.94
C VAL A 49 -9.05 -4.57 -1.26
N ASP A 50 -10.24 -4.78 -1.83
CA ASP A 50 -10.70 -6.12 -2.21
C ASP A 50 -9.86 -6.77 -3.29
N PHE A 51 -9.43 -6.03 -4.31
CA PHE A 51 -8.54 -6.61 -5.32
C PHE A 51 -7.20 -7.01 -4.69
N ILE A 52 -6.61 -6.17 -3.85
CA ILE A 52 -5.36 -6.51 -3.15
C ILE A 52 -5.58 -7.73 -2.24
N ARG A 53 -6.70 -7.80 -1.52
CA ARG A 53 -7.05 -8.92 -0.64
C ARG A 53 -7.19 -10.22 -1.41
N CYS A 54 -8.02 -10.24 -2.46
CA CYS A 54 -8.25 -11.42 -3.28
C CYS A 54 -6.96 -11.86 -4.00
N MET A 55 -6.16 -10.93 -4.49
CA MET A 55 -4.94 -11.24 -5.23
C MET A 55 -3.81 -11.77 -4.34
N ASN A 56 -3.77 -11.37 -3.07
CA ASN A 56 -2.76 -11.80 -2.10
C ASN A 56 -3.27 -12.81 -1.07
N ASN A 57 -4.49 -13.35 -1.26
CA ASN A 57 -5.17 -14.25 -0.32
C ASN A 57 -5.14 -13.74 1.13
N LEU A 58 -5.30 -12.42 1.33
CA LEU A 58 -5.30 -11.84 2.66
C LEU A 58 -6.58 -12.26 3.41
N ASN A 59 -6.45 -12.47 4.72
CA ASN A 59 -7.57 -12.76 5.59
C ASN A 59 -8.55 -11.57 5.67
N ASN A 60 -9.74 -11.80 6.22
CA ASN A 60 -10.74 -10.74 6.39
C ASN A 60 -10.25 -9.60 7.31
N GLN A 61 -9.27 -9.87 8.19
CA GLN A 61 -8.61 -8.85 9.00
C GLN A 61 -7.62 -7.98 8.22
N MET A 62 -7.34 -8.28 6.95
CA MET A 62 -6.43 -7.53 6.08
C MET A 62 -5.05 -7.29 6.72
N MET A 63 -4.60 -8.25 7.53
CA MET A 63 -3.34 -8.13 8.27
C MET A 63 -2.17 -8.26 7.30
N ILE A 64 -1.32 -7.24 7.30
CA ILE A 64 -0.08 -7.20 6.53
C ILE A 64 1.10 -6.93 7.45
N PHE A 65 2.24 -7.54 7.15
CA PHE A 65 3.44 -7.42 7.98
C PHE A 65 4.55 -6.64 7.25
N PRO A 66 5.34 -5.82 7.94
CA PRO A 66 6.50 -5.17 7.35
C PRO A 66 7.45 -6.20 6.71
N GLY A 67 7.90 -5.92 5.49
CA GLY A 67 8.72 -6.81 4.68
C GLY A 67 7.94 -7.76 3.78
N GLN A 68 6.61 -7.88 3.94
CA GLN A 68 5.75 -8.70 3.08
C GLN A 68 5.64 -8.08 1.68
N ASN A 69 5.71 -8.92 0.65
CA ASN A 69 5.45 -8.49 -0.72
C ASN A 69 3.97 -8.65 -1.06
N LEU A 70 3.35 -7.59 -1.59
CA LEU A 70 1.97 -7.54 -2.04
C LEU A 70 1.89 -7.24 -3.52
N LEU A 71 1.05 -7.98 -4.22
CA LEU A 71 0.64 -7.73 -5.60
C LEU A 71 -0.48 -6.69 -5.59
N VAL A 72 -0.22 -5.53 -6.18
CA VAL A 72 -1.14 -4.39 -6.21
C VAL A 72 -1.49 -4.07 -7.66
N PRO A 73 -2.69 -4.45 -8.14
CA PRO A 73 -3.13 -4.12 -9.48
C PRO A 73 -3.60 -2.66 -9.56
N VAL A 74 -3.15 -1.91 -10.56
CA VAL A 74 -3.71 -0.60 -10.89
C VAL A 74 -5.00 -0.82 -11.66
N ILE A 75 -6.12 -0.47 -11.03
CA ILE A 75 -7.41 -0.42 -11.69
C ILE A 75 -7.81 1.04 -11.91
N ASN A 76 -8.58 1.32 -12.96
CA ASN A 76 -9.24 2.61 -13.04
C ASN A 76 -10.44 2.55 -12.10
N GLN A 77 -10.50 3.41 -11.08
CA GLN A 77 -11.61 3.48 -10.14
C GLN A 77 -12.99 3.68 -10.80
N GLN A 78 -13.02 4.07 -12.08
CA GLN A 78 -14.23 4.16 -12.90
C GLN A 78 -15.04 2.85 -12.98
N VAL A 79 -14.44 1.69 -12.68
CA VAL A 79 -15.11 0.38 -12.75
C VAL A 79 -15.89 0.06 -11.47
N MET A 80 -15.66 0.77 -10.35
CA MET A 80 -16.34 0.52 -9.07
C MET A 80 -17.15 1.76 -8.62
N PRO A 81 -18.42 1.63 -8.25
CA PRO A 81 -19.24 2.78 -7.84
C PRO A 81 -18.68 3.42 -6.55
N ARG A 82 -18.57 4.75 -6.56
CA ARG A 82 -18.04 5.58 -5.45
C ARG A 82 -18.65 5.26 -4.09
N SER A 83 -19.91 4.82 -4.05
CA SER A 83 -20.62 4.47 -2.82
C SER A 83 -20.04 3.27 -2.07
N GLU A 84 -19.39 2.33 -2.77
CA GLU A 84 -18.69 1.21 -2.13
C GLU A 84 -17.32 1.64 -1.59
N GLN A 85 -16.69 2.66 -2.19
CA GLN A 85 -15.39 3.16 -1.76
C GLN A 85 -15.46 3.89 -0.41
N GLU A 86 -16.56 4.60 -0.14
CA GLU A 86 -16.78 5.35 1.11
C GLU A 86 -17.09 4.42 2.30
N SER A 87 -17.69 3.25 2.06
CA SER A 87 -17.96 2.22 3.07
C SER A 87 -16.68 1.73 3.77
N TYR A 88 -15.57 1.64 3.02
CA TYR A 88 -14.28 1.18 3.55
C TYR A 88 -13.46 2.27 4.26
N GLU A 89 -13.76 3.56 4.06
CA GLU A 89 -13.13 4.67 4.80
C GLU A 89 -13.61 4.71 6.27
N LEU A 90 -14.73 4.06 6.59
CA LEU A 90 -15.31 3.99 7.94
C LEU A 90 -14.82 2.79 8.78
N TYR A 91 -13.94 1.95 8.25
CA TYR A 91 -13.40 0.78 8.96
C TYR A 91 -12.04 1.07 9.62
N PHE A 92 -11.92 2.18 10.37
CA PHE A 92 -10.82 2.48 11.30
C PHE A 92 -11.31 3.34 12.48
#